data_AF-A0A1I6QUI4-F1
#
_entry.id   AF-A0A1I6QUI4-F1
#
_cell.length_a   1.000
_cell.length_b   1.000
_cell.length_c   1.000
_cell.angle_alpha   90.00
_cell.angle_beta   90.00
_cell.angle_gamma   90.00
#
_symmetry.space_group_name_H-M   'P 1'
#
loop_
_entity.id
_entity.type
_entity.pdbx_description
1 polymer ?
#
loop_
_entity_poly.entity_id
_entity_poly.type
_entity_poly.pdbx_seq_one_letter_code
_entity_poly.pdbx_strand_id
1 'polypeptide(L)'
;MTIQPDWVQEAWDQTVAKVKRVHHRIGDRFPHASVNGEYQLERASWWTAGFWPGLLWLVYRDTKDDALKETAESCERQLDSLLADANLVDHDIGFMWTLTSGARYKLLGAEDSKRRAVLAANLLAARFNIQGSYIRAWNGENNAGWAIIDCLMNLPLLYWASRVTGDPRYKHIAVKHADTVLKHFYRPDGSVSHIVVFDPESGEKLEVMGGQGYAPESAWSRGTAWAIYGMSLSYHYTGKQEYLDAAKQTAHFFMANLPEDHVPYWDFRSPEGIPSIRDSSAGACAACGLLLIADQVNGLEADIYRKCAERILYSLYTNYGAWESKTEEGLILHGTSHYPGNSNVDVPLIYGDYYFAEGISLLMGHQDRFW
;
A
#
# COMPACT_ATOMS: atom_id res chain seq x y z
N MET A 1 11.56 14.89 19.21
CA MET A 1 11.76 15.52 17.89
C MET A 1 10.95 16.81 17.83
N THR A 2 11.58 17.95 17.54
CA THR A 2 10.89 19.24 17.33
C THR A 2 10.60 19.37 15.85
N ILE A 3 9.31 19.46 15.49
CA ILE A 3 8.86 19.60 14.10
C ILE A 3 9.02 21.07 13.70
N GLN A 4 9.67 21.33 12.57
CA GLN A 4 9.86 22.69 12.07
C GLN A 4 8.56 23.25 11.47
N PRO A 5 8.28 24.56 11.62
CA PRO A 5 7.22 25.21 10.85
C PRO A 5 7.46 25.01 9.34
N ASP A 6 6.38 24.85 8.56
CA ASP A 6 6.38 24.74 7.08
C ASP A 6 7.05 23.51 6.43
N TRP A 7 7.55 22.55 7.22
CA TRP A 7 8.24 21.35 6.71
C TRP A 7 7.41 20.52 5.71
N VAL A 8 6.08 20.50 5.88
CA VAL A 8 5.17 19.74 5.01
C VAL A 8 5.20 20.31 3.59
N GLN A 9 5.16 21.64 3.47
CA GLN A 9 5.21 22.31 2.17
C GLN A 9 6.56 22.09 1.50
N GLU A 10 7.65 22.20 2.27
CA GLU A 10 9.00 21.94 1.77
C GLU A 10 9.17 20.49 1.28
N ALA A 11 8.70 19.52 2.07
CA ALA A 11 8.72 18.11 1.69
C ALA A 11 7.93 17.83 0.41
N TRP A 12 6.80 18.51 0.22
CA TRP A 12 6.01 18.42 -1.00
C TRP A 12 6.74 19.01 -2.20
N ASP A 13 7.30 20.21 -2.06
CA ASP A 13 8.02 20.89 -3.14
C ASP A 13 9.24 20.06 -3.59
N GLN A 14 9.98 19.46 -2.65
CA GLN A 14 11.08 18.56 -2.95
C GLN A 14 10.61 17.26 -3.61
N THR A 15 9.48 16.70 -3.17
CA THR A 15 8.84 15.55 -3.82
C THR A 15 8.49 15.87 -5.27
N VAL A 16 7.81 16.98 -5.53
CA VAL A 16 7.42 17.44 -6.88
C VAL A 16 8.66 17.62 -7.76
N ALA A 17 9.68 18.32 -7.26
CA ALA A 17 10.91 18.57 -8.01
C ALA A 17 11.62 17.25 -8.38
N LYS A 18 11.71 16.32 -7.43
CA LYS A 18 12.38 15.04 -7.64
C LYS A 18 11.59 14.13 -8.59
N VAL A 19 10.27 14.04 -8.45
CA VAL A 19 9.41 13.27 -9.36
C VAL A 19 9.55 13.77 -10.79
N LYS A 20 9.50 15.10 -11.02
CA LYS A 20 9.70 15.69 -12.36
C LYS A 20 11.07 15.37 -12.94
N ARG A 21 12.13 15.41 -12.12
CA ARG A 21 13.49 15.07 -12.55
C ARG A 21 13.59 13.60 -12.99
N VAL A 22 13.10 12.69 -12.16
CA VAL A 22 13.19 11.24 -12.36
C VAL A 22 12.27 10.78 -13.50
N HIS A 23 11.14 11.47 -13.69
CA HIS A 23 10.19 11.23 -14.78
C HIS A 23 10.85 11.26 -16.16
N HIS A 24 11.84 12.14 -16.42
CA HIS A 24 12.55 12.17 -17.69
C HIS A 24 13.24 10.84 -18.04
N ARG A 25 13.79 10.13 -17.05
CA ARG A 25 14.44 8.83 -17.28
C ARG A 25 13.42 7.70 -17.24
N ILE A 26 12.50 7.67 -16.27
CA ILE A 26 11.57 6.55 -16.13
C ILE A 26 10.54 6.54 -17.26
N GLY A 27 9.99 7.70 -17.61
CA GLY A 27 8.89 7.82 -18.56
C GLY A 27 7.71 6.97 -18.12
N ASP A 28 7.16 6.21 -19.07
CA ASP A 28 6.00 5.33 -18.88
C ASP A 28 6.36 3.88 -18.53
N ARG A 29 7.56 3.65 -17.99
CA ARG A 29 8.00 2.34 -17.49
C ARG A 29 7.69 2.18 -16.00
N PHE A 30 7.89 0.97 -15.47
CA PHE A 30 7.42 0.59 -14.13
C PHE A 30 8.59 0.39 -13.16
N PRO A 31 9.02 1.42 -12.41
CA PRO A 31 10.07 1.27 -11.40
C PRO A 31 9.63 0.37 -10.25
N HIS A 32 10.59 -0.32 -9.62
CA HIS A 32 10.32 -1.17 -8.46
C HIS A 32 11.21 -0.83 -7.26
N ALA A 33 12.52 -1.10 -7.38
CA ALA A 33 13.52 -0.84 -6.35
C ALA A 33 14.70 -0.08 -6.94
N SER A 34 15.20 0.93 -6.23
CA SER A 34 16.39 1.68 -6.65
C SER A 34 17.65 0.96 -6.22
N VAL A 35 18.47 0.55 -7.18
CA VAL A 35 19.72 -0.18 -6.93
C VAL A 35 20.84 0.62 -7.55
N ASN A 36 21.84 0.99 -6.74
CA ASN A 36 22.94 1.89 -7.12
C ASN A 36 22.45 3.27 -7.61
N GLY A 37 21.37 3.78 -7.01
CA GLY A 37 20.80 5.09 -7.32
C GLY A 37 19.72 5.08 -8.40
N GLU A 38 19.59 4.02 -9.19
CA GLU A 38 18.59 3.95 -10.26
C GLU A 38 17.52 2.89 -10.00
N TYR A 39 16.27 3.23 -10.26
CA TYR A 39 15.18 2.27 -10.28
C TYR A 39 15.40 1.20 -11.36
N GLN A 40 15.40 -0.05 -10.90
CA GLN A 40 15.19 -1.21 -11.74
C GLN A 40 13.75 -1.19 -12.25
N LEU A 41 13.60 -1.36 -13.56
CA LEU A 41 12.33 -1.27 -14.26
C LEU A 41 11.80 -2.68 -14.50
N GLU A 42 10.59 -2.91 -14.03
CA GLU A 42 9.87 -4.17 -14.14
C GLU A 42 8.91 -4.19 -15.33
N ARG A 43 8.43 -5.39 -15.62
CA ARG A 43 7.33 -5.59 -16.58
C ARG A 43 6.03 -4.96 -16.05
N ALA A 44 5.15 -4.59 -16.97
CA ALA A 44 3.82 -4.06 -16.68
C ALA A 44 2.98 -4.98 -15.77
N SER A 45 3.19 -6.30 -15.85
CA SER A 45 2.49 -7.30 -15.03
C SER A 45 3.04 -7.44 -13.60
N TRP A 46 4.03 -6.64 -13.20
CA TRP A 46 4.55 -6.67 -11.85
C TRP A 46 3.64 -5.90 -10.90
N TRP A 47 3.44 -6.42 -9.70
CA TRP A 47 2.45 -5.89 -8.74
C TRP A 47 2.64 -4.40 -8.39
N THR A 48 3.88 -3.88 -8.49
CA THR A 48 4.16 -2.47 -8.20
C THR A 48 3.88 -1.51 -9.35
N ALA A 49 3.37 -1.98 -10.49
CA ALA A 49 3.16 -1.16 -11.69
C ALA A 49 2.17 0.00 -11.49
N GLY A 50 1.31 -0.05 -10.46
CA GLY A 50 0.39 1.04 -10.13
C GLY A 50 1.02 2.23 -9.40
N PHE A 51 2.12 2.04 -8.66
CA PHE A 51 2.61 3.06 -7.73
C PHE A 51 3.25 4.26 -8.42
N TRP A 52 4.01 4.03 -9.51
CA TRP A 52 4.58 5.12 -10.29
C TRP A 52 3.53 6.03 -10.94
N PRO A 53 2.57 5.52 -11.74
CA PRO A 53 1.49 6.35 -12.24
C PRO A 53 0.63 6.96 -11.12
N GLY A 54 0.45 6.28 -9.99
CA GLY A 54 -0.18 6.86 -8.80
C GLY A 54 0.58 8.09 -8.28
N LEU A 55 1.90 8.02 -8.19
CA LEU A 55 2.76 9.14 -7.78
C LEU A 55 2.70 10.28 -8.81
N LEU A 56 2.70 9.97 -10.10
CA LEU A 56 2.49 10.96 -11.16
C LEU A 56 1.14 11.66 -11.05
N TRP A 57 0.07 10.92 -10.74
CA TRP A 57 -1.26 11.49 -10.54
C TRP A 57 -1.34 12.41 -9.32
N LEU A 58 -0.67 12.07 -8.22
CA LEU A 58 -0.55 12.94 -7.04
C LEU A 58 0.11 14.28 -7.42
N VAL A 59 1.23 14.23 -8.14
CA VAL A 59 1.94 15.46 -8.55
C VAL A 59 1.16 16.25 -9.61
N TYR A 60 0.52 15.56 -10.57
CA TYR A 60 -0.32 16.20 -11.58
C TYR A 60 -1.51 16.94 -10.95
N ARG A 61 -2.14 16.37 -9.92
CA ARG A 61 -3.29 16.99 -9.24
C ARG A 61 -3.00 18.44 -8.86
N ASP A 62 -1.80 18.70 -8.36
CA ASP A 62 -1.42 20.00 -7.79
C ASP A 62 -0.66 20.88 -8.78
N THR A 63 0.15 20.29 -9.66
CA THR A 63 0.98 21.05 -10.61
C THR A 63 0.33 21.28 -11.97
N LYS A 64 -0.68 20.47 -12.33
CA LYS A 64 -1.28 20.40 -13.67
C LYS A 64 -0.26 20.20 -14.80
N ASP A 65 0.83 19.48 -14.52
CA ASP A 65 1.87 19.18 -15.49
C ASP A 65 1.40 18.10 -16.48
N ASP A 66 1.07 18.51 -17.71
CA ASP A 66 0.52 17.63 -18.73
C ASP A 66 1.48 16.50 -19.15
N ALA A 67 2.81 16.68 -19.04
CA ALA A 67 3.76 15.61 -19.36
C ALA A 67 3.65 14.43 -18.40
N LEU A 68 3.41 14.71 -17.10
CA LEU A 68 3.16 13.69 -16.10
C LEU A 68 1.83 12.97 -16.34
N LYS A 69 0.79 13.73 -16.69
CA LYS A 69 -0.53 13.19 -17.07
C LYS A 69 -0.42 12.24 -18.26
N GLU A 70 0.18 12.69 -19.37
CA GLU A 70 0.34 11.88 -20.59
C GLU A 70 1.08 10.57 -20.32
N THR A 71 2.09 10.62 -19.45
CA THR A 71 2.86 9.46 -19.02
C THR A 71 2.03 8.51 -18.16
N ALA A 72 1.29 9.01 -17.18
CA ALA A 72 0.41 8.20 -16.35
C ALA A 72 -0.70 7.52 -17.18
N GLU A 73 -1.26 8.23 -18.16
CA GLU A 73 -2.20 7.66 -19.14
C GLU A 73 -1.54 6.61 -20.05
N SER A 74 -0.26 6.76 -20.39
CA SER A 74 0.50 5.76 -21.15
C SER A 74 0.75 4.49 -20.34
N CYS A 75 1.14 4.61 -19.07
CA CYS A 75 1.24 3.48 -18.15
C CYS A 75 -0.08 2.71 -18.06
N GLU A 76 -1.21 3.42 -17.89
CA GLU A 76 -2.53 2.80 -17.84
C GLU A 76 -2.83 1.97 -19.10
N ARG A 77 -2.58 2.51 -20.29
CA ARG A 77 -2.81 1.79 -21.56
C ARG A 77 -1.95 0.53 -21.68
N GLN A 78 -0.73 0.53 -21.14
CA GLN A 78 0.13 -0.65 -21.16
C GLN A 78 -0.41 -1.79 -20.28
N LEU A 79 -1.25 -1.49 -19.27
CA LEU A 79 -1.87 -2.52 -18.43
C LEU A 79 -3.06 -3.21 -19.13
N ASP A 80 -3.62 -2.65 -20.21
CA ASP A 80 -4.83 -3.17 -20.87
C ASP A 80 -4.70 -4.64 -21.29
N SER A 81 -3.52 -5.05 -21.79
CA SER A 81 -3.31 -6.44 -22.23
C SER A 81 -3.38 -7.45 -21.08
N LEU A 82 -3.12 -7.02 -19.85
CA LEU A 82 -3.13 -7.90 -18.67
C LEU A 82 -4.56 -8.30 -18.28
N LEU A 83 -5.56 -7.47 -18.59
CA LEU A 83 -6.97 -7.76 -18.31
C LEU A 83 -7.51 -8.90 -19.19
N ALA A 84 -6.81 -9.25 -20.27
CA ALA A 84 -7.22 -10.31 -21.18
C ALA A 84 -6.75 -11.71 -20.75
N ASP A 85 -5.84 -11.82 -19.78
CA ASP A 85 -5.32 -13.10 -19.29
C ASP A 85 -5.21 -13.09 -17.76
N ALA A 86 -6.11 -13.83 -17.11
CA ALA A 86 -6.16 -13.95 -15.65
C ALA A 86 -4.90 -14.57 -15.03
N ASN A 87 -4.01 -15.21 -15.82
CA ASN A 87 -2.74 -15.75 -15.33
C ASN A 87 -1.65 -14.67 -15.19
N LEU A 88 -1.83 -13.50 -15.83
CA LEU A 88 -0.87 -12.39 -15.77
C LEU A 88 -1.13 -11.43 -14.61
N VAL A 89 -2.24 -11.61 -13.90
CA VAL A 89 -2.63 -10.81 -12.74
C VAL A 89 -2.97 -11.70 -11.57
N ASP A 90 -2.84 -11.16 -10.37
CA ASP A 90 -3.22 -11.82 -9.14
C ASP A 90 -4.04 -10.88 -8.25
N HIS A 91 -4.05 -11.05 -6.93
CA HIS A 91 -4.82 -10.15 -6.06
C HIS A 91 -4.30 -8.70 -6.05
N ASP A 92 -3.05 -8.44 -6.45
CA ASP A 92 -2.44 -7.11 -6.46
C ASP A 92 -2.97 -6.20 -7.56
N ILE A 93 -3.94 -6.72 -8.33
CA ILE A 93 -4.73 -5.97 -9.30
C ILE A 93 -5.39 -4.72 -8.68
N GLY A 94 -5.67 -4.75 -7.37
CA GLY A 94 -6.16 -3.59 -6.63
C GLY A 94 -5.12 -2.46 -6.60
N PHE A 95 -3.87 -2.73 -6.23
CA PHE A 95 -2.76 -1.77 -6.27
C PHE A 95 -2.59 -1.19 -7.68
N MET A 96 -2.60 -2.06 -8.69
CA MET A 96 -2.32 -1.68 -10.08
C MET A 96 -3.42 -0.78 -10.67
N TRP A 97 -4.69 -1.18 -10.59
CA TRP A 97 -5.79 -0.46 -11.26
C TRP A 97 -6.41 0.65 -10.43
N THR A 98 -6.31 0.61 -9.09
CA THR A 98 -6.77 1.73 -8.25
C THR A 98 -5.89 2.96 -8.49
N LEU A 99 -4.57 2.77 -8.56
CA LEU A 99 -3.59 3.86 -8.72
C LEU A 99 -3.36 4.30 -10.17
N THR A 100 -3.93 3.59 -11.15
CA THR A 100 -3.93 3.99 -12.56
C THR A 100 -5.33 4.46 -12.99
N SER A 101 -6.17 3.51 -13.41
CA SER A 101 -7.50 3.77 -13.94
C SER A 101 -8.44 4.39 -12.90
N GLY A 102 -8.38 3.94 -11.65
CA GLY A 102 -9.15 4.51 -10.54
C GLY A 102 -8.79 5.98 -10.30
N ALA A 103 -7.50 6.26 -10.17
CA ALA A 103 -6.97 7.62 -10.00
C ALA A 103 -7.38 8.55 -11.14
N ARG A 104 -7.18 8.13 -12.40
CA ARG A 104 -7.57 8.94 -13.58
C ARG A 104 -9.07 9.21 -13.62
N TYR A 105 -9.90 8.21 -13.33
CA TYR A 105 -11.36 8.42 -13.26
C TYR A 105 -11.75 9.40 -12.15
N LYS A 106 -11.16 9.26 -10.95
CA LYS A 106 -11.43 10.19 -9.83
C LYS A 106 -11.03 11.64 -10.17
N LEU A 107 -9.90 11.82 -10.85
CA LEU A 107 -9.38 13.17 -11.17
C LEU A 107 -10.05 13.80 -12.39
N LEU A 108 -10.33 13.02 -13.44
CA LEU A 108 -10.70 13.53 -14.76
C LEU A 108 -12.08 13.05 -15.26
N GLY A 109 -12.75 12.15 -14.53
CA GLY A 109 -14.03 11.57 -14.99
C GLY A 109 -13.89 10.68 -16.22
N ALA A 110 -12.71 10.11 -16.48
CA ALA A 110 -12.42 9.30 -17.66
C ALA A 110 -13.20 7.97 -17.67
N GLU A 111 -14.27 7.90 -18.45
CA GLU A 111 -15.17 6.73 -18.50
C GLU A 111 -14.50 5.45 -19.06
N ASP A 112 -13.46 5.58 -19.89
CA ASP A 112 -12.64 4.44 -20.33
C ASP A 112 -11.85 3.83 -19.16
N SER A 113 -11.28 4.67 -18.31
CA SER A 113 -10.61 4.25 -17.08
C SER A 113 -11.58 3.60 -16.09
N LYS A 114 -12.80 4.13 -15.94
CA LYS A 114 -13.84 3.47 -15.15
C LYS A 114 -14.12 2.05 -15.66
N ARG A 115 -14.25 1.86 -16.98
CA ARG A 115 -14.47 0.53 -17.57
C ARG A 115 -13.31 -0.43 -17.28
N ARG A 116 -12.06 0.03 -17.41
CA ARG A 116 -10.86 -0.77 -17.06
C ARG A 116 -10.85 -1.17 -15.59
N ALA A 117 -11.08 -0.23 -14.67
CA ALA A 117 -11.10 -0.49 -13.25
C ALA A 117 -12.23 -1.45 -12.84
N VAL A 118 -13.41 -1.36 -13.47
CA VAL A 118 -14.50 -2.34 -13.24
C VAL A 118 -14.13 -3.73 -13.80
N LEU A 119 -13.45 -3.81 -14.94
CA LEU A 119 -12.95 -5.09 -15.46
C LEU A 119 -11.90 -5.70 -14.52
N ALA A 120 -10.99 -4.90 -13.99
CA ALA A 120 -10.05 -5.31 -12.95
C ALA A 120 -10.77 -5.80 -11.69
N ALA A 121 -11.81 -5.10 -11.24
CA ALA A 121 -12.62 -5.54 -10.10
C ALA A 121 -13.30 -6.89 -10.33
N ASN A 122 -13.74 -7.18 -11.57
CA ASN A 122 -14.26 -8.50 -11.93
C ASN A 122 -13.20 -9.60 -11.82
N LEU A 123 -11.98 -9.34 -12.31
CA LEU A 123 -10.87 -10.29 -12.19
C LEU A 123 -10.49 -10.53 -10.73
N LEU A 124 -10.42 -9.49 -9.90
CA LEU A 124 -10.20 -9.62 -8.46
C LEU A 124 -11.30 -10.43 -7.78
N ALA A 125 -12.56 -10.13 -8.09
CA ALA A 125 -13.71 -10.86 -7.54
C ALA A 125 -13.71 -12.35 -7.94
N ALA A 126 -13.24 -12.68 -9.15
CA ALA A 126 -13.14 -14.05 -9.63
C ALA A 126 -12.12 -14.91 -8.85
N ARG A 127 -11.22 -14.28 -8.09
CA ARG A 127 -10.25 -14.99 -7.22
C ARG A 127 -10.83 -15.40 -5.88
N PHE A 128 -12.09 -15.06 -5.58
CA PHE A 128 -12.73 -15.37 -4.30
C PHE A 128 -13.05 -16.88 -4.19
N ASN A 129 -12.42 -17.53 -3.21
CA ASN A 129 -12.78 -18.86 -2.76
C ASN A 129 -13.96 -18.77 -1.78
N ILE A 130 -15.09 -19.36 -2.16
CA ILE A 130 -16.32 -19.30 -1.36
C ILE A 130 -16.27 -20.14 -0.08
N GLN A 131 -15.53 -21.26 -0.09
CA GLN A 131 -15.49 -22.21 1.03
C GLN A 131 -14.73 -21.62 2.22
N GLY A 132 -13.55 -21.05 1.98
CA GLY A 132 -12.77 -20.36 3.01
C GLY A 132 -13.07 -18.87 3.14
N SER A 133 -13.92 -18.31 2.28
CA SER A 133 -14.23 -16.88 2.25
C SER A 133 -12.99 -15.98 2.14
N TYR A 134 -12.05 -16.32 1.25
CA TYR A 134 -10.85 -15.53 1.00
C TYR A 134 -10.63 -15.27 -0.48
N ILE A 135 -9.98 -14.15 -0.80
CA ILE A 135 -9.44 -13.88 -2.14
C ILE A 135 -8.09 -14.58 -2.21
N ARG A 136 -7.94 -15.49 -3.18
CA ARG A 136 -6.67 -16.15 -3.46
C ARG A 136 -5.62 -15.10 -3.83
N ALA A 137 -4.50 -15.11 -3.12
CA ALA A 137 -3.41 -14.15 -3.28
C ALA A 137 -2.71 -14.35 -4.62
N TRP A 138 -1.80 -15.33 -4.73
CA TRP A 138 -0.97 -15.53 -5.92
C TRP A 138 -1.42 -16.68 -6.82
N ASN A 139 -1.00 -16.61 -8.09
CA ASN A 139 -1.10 -17.72 -9.04
C ASN A 139 -0.11 -18.84 -8.67
N GLY A 140 -0.26 -20.03 -9.26
CA GLY A 140 0.58 -21.21 -8.99
C GLY A 140 -0.19 -22.42 -8.43
N GLU A 141 0.27 -23.62 -8.74
CA GLU A 141 -0.47 -24.87 -8.47
C GLU A 141 -0.81 -25.06 -6.98
N ASN A 142 0.10 -24.69 -6.08
CA ASN A 142 -0.06 -24.88 -4.63
C ASN A 142 -0.59 -23.64 -3.88
N ASN A 143 -0.92 -22.57 -4.61
CA ASN A 143 -1.28 -21.28 -4.01
C ASN A 143 -2.81 -21.06 -3.95
N ALA A 144 -3.62 -22.08 -4.31
CA ALA A 144 -5.07 -21.97 -4.30
C ALA A 144 -5.63 -21.58 -2.92
N GLY A 145 -4.98 -22.07 -1.87
CA GLY A 145 -5.31 -21.84 -0.45
C GLY A 145 -4.74 -20.56 0.17
N TRP A 146 -3.92 -19.79 -0.55
CA TRP A 146 -3.12 -18.74 0.05
C TRP A 146 -3.89 -17.42 0.10
N ALA A 147 -3.98 -16.84 1.29
CA ALA A 147 -4.44 -15.47 1.50
C ALA A 147 -3.35 -14.67 2.22
N ILE A 148 -3.19 -13.40 1.85
CA ILE A 148 -2.10 -12.54 2.32
C ILE A 148 -2.67 -11.20 2.77
N ILE A 149 -2.05 -10.61 3.80
CA ILE A 149 -2.54 -9.41 4.50
C ILE A 149 -2.64 -8.15 3.63
N ASP A 150 -1.78 -8.00 2.62
CA ASP A 150 -1.80 -6.92 1.63
C ASP A 150 -3.07 -6.90 0.77
N CYS A 151 -3.80 -8.03 0.67
CA CYS A 151 -5.09 -8.08 -0.01
C CYS A 151 -6.10 -7.09 0.59
N LEU A 152 -5.94 -6.68 1.86
CA LEU A 152 -6.74 -5.61 2.46
C LEU A 152 -6.61 -4.28 1.70
N MET A 153 -5.44 -3.98 1.13
CA MET A 153 -5.21 -2.80 0.30
C MET A 153 -5.75 -2.96 -1.13
N ASN A 154 -6.12 -4.17 -1.53
CA ASN A 154 -6.73 -4.48 -2.82
C ASN A 154 -8.27 -4.46 -2.77
N LEU A 155 -8.87 -4.60 -1.58
CA LEU A 155 -10.32 -4.49 -1.36
C LEU A 155 -10.97 -3.15 -1.77
N PRO A 156 -10.32 -1.99 -1.66
CA PRO A 156 -10.89 -0.72 -2.09
C PRO A 156 -11.37 -0.72 -3.53
N LEU A 157 -10.69 -1.44 -4.44
CA LEU A 157 -11.15 -1.63 -5.82
C LEU A 157 -12.54 -2.28 -5.90
N LEU A 158 -12.79 -3.31 -5.07
CA LEU A 158 -14.10 -3.98 -4.99
C LEU A 158 -15.16 -3.08 -4.35
N TYR A 159 -14.82 -2.38 -3.26
CA TYR A 159 -15.77 -1.46 -2.63
C TYR A 159 -16.17 -0.31 -3.58
N TRP A 160 -15.19 0.26 -4.29
CA TRP A 160 -15.42 1.27 -5.32
C TRP A 160 -16.28 0.73 -6.46
N ALA A 161 -15.97 -0.47 -6.98
CA ALA A 161 -16.75 -1.11 -8.04
C ALA A 161 -18.21 -1.31 -7.63
N SER A 162 -18.47 -1.70 -6.38
CA SER A 162 -19.83 -1.81 -5.84
C SER A 162 -20.58 -0.47 -5.89
N ARG A 163 -19.94 0.63 -5.47
CA ARG A 163 -20.55 1.97 -5.48
C ARG A 163 -20.86 2.46 -6.91
N VAL A 164 -19.94 2.29 -7.86
CA VAL A 164 -20.10 2.85 -9.21
C VAL A 164 -20.98 2.02 -10.15
N THR A 165 -21.14 0.72 -9.88
CA THR A 165 -21.99 -0.18 -10.67
C THR A 165 -23.35 -0.43 -10.04
N GLY A 166 -23.48 -0.23 -8.72
CA GLY A 166 -24.65 -0.65 -7.95
C GLY A 166 -24.74 -2.15 -7.68
N ASP A 167 -23.73 -2.94 -8.09
CA ASP A 167 -23.68 -4.38 -7.84
C ASP A 167 -23.11 -4.66 -6.43
N PRO A 168 -23.92 -5.20 -5.49
CA PRO A 168 -23.47 -5.46 -4.11
C PRO A 168 -22.49 -6.65 -4.01
N ARG A 169 -22.36 -7.48 -5.04
CA ARG A 169 -21.44 -8.63 -5.09
C ARG A 169 -20.02 -8.24 -4.68
N TYR A 170 -19.49 -7.14 -5.24
CA TYR A 170 -18.13 -6.72 -4.96
C TYR A 170 -17.94 -6.37 -3.47
N LYS A 171 -18.88 -5.64 -2.88
CA LYS A 171 -18.87 -5.33 -1.44
C LYS A 171 -18.97 -6.61 -0.60
N HIS A 172 -19.84 -7.55 -0.96
CA HIS A 172 -19.99 -8.81 -0.21
C HIS A 172 -18.70 -9.62 -0.20
N ILE A 173 -18.02 -9.75 -1.35
CA ILE A 173 -16.74 -10.44 -1.48
C ILE A 173 -15.67 -9.76 -0.60
N ALA A 174 -15.56 -8.43 -0.70
CA ALA A 174 -14.59 -7.67 0.08
C ALA A 174 -14.82 -7.79 1.59
N VAL A 175 -16.06 -7.65 2.06
CA VAL A 175 -16.45 -7.84 3.48
C VAL A 175 -16.12 -9.25 3.94
N LYS A 176 -16.44 -10.28 3.15
CA LYS A 176 -16.15 -11.67 3.50
C LYS A 176 -14.66 -11.92 3.65
N HIS A 177 -13.84 -11.38 2.74
CA HIS A 177 -12.39 -11.47 2.88
C HIS A 177 -11.88 -10.74 4.12
N ALA A 178 -12.32 -9.51 4.37
CA ALA A 178 -11.92 -8.73 5.55
C ALA A 178 -12.32 -9.45 6.86
N ASP A 179 -13.51 -10.05 6.93
CA ASP A 179 -13.96 -10.85 8.08
C ASP A 179 -13.08 -12.09 8.31
N THR A 180 -12.67 -12.77 7.23
CA THR A 180 -11.70 -13.88 7.29
C THR A 180 -10.34 -13.41 7.80
N VAL A 181 -9.89 -12.23 7.37
CA VAL A 181 -8.64 -11.64 7.85
C VAL A 181 -8.71 -11.35 9.36
N LEU A 182 -9.79 -10.71 9.84
CA LEU A 182 -10.00 -10.48 11.28
C LEU A 182 -9.93 -11.78 12.09
N LYS A 183 -10.55 -12.85 11.58
CA LYS A 183 -10.64 -14.13 12.28
C LYS A 183 -9.32 -14.89 12.34
N HIS A 184 -8.51 -14.81 11.28
CA HIS A 184 -7.40 -15.76 11.09
C HIS A 184 -5.99 -15.15 11.09
N PHE A 185 -5.87 -13.85 10.81
CA PHE A 185 -4.58 -13.16 10.67
C PHE A 185 -4.18 -12.40 11.94
N TYR A 186 -5.17 -11.82 12.62
CA TYR A 186 -4.95 -10.99 13.79
C TYR A 186 -4.59 -11.82 15.02
N ARG A 187 -3.57 -11.35 15.75
CA ARG A 187 -3.19 -11.90 17.06
C ARG A 187 -3.72 -11.02 18.18
N PRO A 188 -3.90 -11.55 19.41
CA PRO A 188 -4.44 -10.79 20.53
C PRO A 188 -3.67 -9.51 20.89
N ASP A 189 -2.38 -9.45 20.57
CA ASP A 189 -1.51 -8.30 20.87
C ASP A 189 -1.54 -7.20 19.79
N GLY A 190 -2.32 -7.38 18.72
CA GLY A 190 -2.44 -6.42 17.61
C GLY A 190 -1.46 -6.66 16.46
N SER A 191 -0.49 -7.56 16.61
CA SER A 191 0.33 -8.02 15.49
C SER A 191 -0.49 -8.87 14.51
N VAL A 192 -0.04 -8.95 13.26
CA VAL A 192 -0.74 -9.70 12.20
C VAL A 192 0.17 -10.74 11.56
N SER A 193 -0.43 -11.84 11.12
CA SER A 193 0.23 -12.84 10.27
C SER A 193 0.38 -12.29 8.85
N HIS A 194 1.42 -12.70 8.14
CA HIS A 194 1.60 -12.29 6.75
C HIS A 194 0.75 -13.15 5.80
N ILE A 195 0.93 -14.48 5.83
CA ILE A 195 0.23 -15.43 4.97
C ILE A 195 -0.52 -16.44 5.83
N VAL A 196 -1.79 -16.66 5.52
CA VAL A 196 -2.58 -17.77 6.07
C VAL A 196 -2.95 -18.72 4.94
N VAL A 197 -2.69 -20.00 5.14
CA VAL A 197 -2.99 -21.06 4.19
C VAL A 197 -4.28 -21.77 4.61
N PHE A 198 -5.22 -21.87 3.69
CA PHE A 198 -6.48 -22.58 3.84
C PHE A 198 -6.54 -23.80 2.94
N ASP A 199 -7.31 -24.81 3.31
CA ASP A 199 -7.73 -25.84 2.39
C ASP A 199 -8.73 -25.23 1.39
N PRO A 200 -8.49 -25.32 0.07
CA PRO A 200 -9.34 -24.67 -0.92
C PRO A 200 -10.72 -25.33 -1.09
N GLU A 201 -10.90 -26.58 -0.65
CA GLU A 201 -12.16 -27.32 -0.78
C GLU A 201 -13.03 -27.21 0.47
N SER A 202 -12.43 -27.34 1.67
CA SER A 202 -13.14 -27.27 2.94
C SER A 202 -13.20 -25.85 3.52
N GLY A 203 -12.25 -24.98 3.15
CA GLY A 203 -12.10 -23.64 3.74
C GLY A 203 -11.45 -23.63 5.12
N GLU A 204 -10.97 -24.78 5.62
CA GLU A 204 -10.32 -24.86 6.93
C GLU A 204 -8.94 -24.19 6.90
N LYS A 205 -8.60 -23.47 7.98
CA LYS A 205 -7.25 -22.93 8.17
C LYS A 205 -6.29 -24.10 8.40
N LEU A 206 -5.25 -24.19 7.57
CA LEU A 206 -4.20 -25.20 7.68
C LEU A 206 -3.01 -24.68 8.50
N GLU A 207 -2.41 -23.57 8.08
CA GLU A 207 -1.20 -23.04 8.72
C GLU A 207 -1.01 -21.53 8.51
N VAL A 208 0.02 -20.99 9.15
CA VAL A 208 0.51 -19.62 8.97
C VAL A 208 1.95 -19.70 8.47
N MET A 209 2.28 -18.92 7.46
CA MET A 209 3.65 -18.85 6.92
C MET A 209 4.27 -17.47 7.19
N GLY A 210 5.60 -17.45 7.41
CA GLY A 210 6.33 -16.20 7.60
C GLY A 210 6.37 -15.34 6.33
N GLY A 211 6.47 -15.96 5.16
CA GLY A 211 6.60 -15.26 3.88
C GLY A 211 7.76 -14.26 3.91
N GLN A 212 7.45 -12.97 3.80
CA GLN A 212 8.37 -11.84 3.87
C GLN A 212 8.64 -11.33 5.30
N GLY A 213 8.20 -11.99 6.37
CA GLY A 213 8.60 -11.70 7.75
C GLY A 213 9.72 -12.60 8.24
N TYR A 214 10.24 -12.35 9.43
CA TYR A 214 11.33 -13.15 10.02
C TYR A 214 10.93 -14.61 10.24
N ALA A 215 9.69 -14.83 10.69
CA ALA A 215 9.13 -16.15 11.02
C ALA A 215 7.59 -16.12 10.94
N PRO A 216 6.89 -17.28 10.91
CA PRO A 216 5.43 -17.33 10.96
C PRO A 216 4.81 -16.54 12.13
N GLU A 217 5.47 -16.56 13.30
CA GLU A 217 5.04 -15.83 14.50
C GLU A 217 5.75 -14.49 14.72
N SER A 218 6.51 -14.02 13.73
CA SER A 218 7.08 -12.68 13.73
C SER A 218 6.04 -11.61 13.39
N ALA A 219 6.45 -10.34 13.35
CA ALA A 219 5.57 -9.22 13.06
C ALA A 219 6.21 -8.31 12.01
N TRP A 220 6.12 -8.77 10.77
CA TRP A 220 6.60 -8.03 9.61
C TRP A 220 5.95 -6.64 9.52
N SER A 221 6.78 -5.59 9.45
CA SER A 221 6.31 -4.22 9.66
C SER A 221 5.42 -3.73 8.51
N ARG A 222 5.71 -4.10 7.26
CA ARG A 222 4.86 -3.72 6.12
C ARG A 222 3.52 -4.46 6.09
N GLY A 223 3.48 -5.73 6.48
CA GLY A 223 2.22 -6.44 6.66
C GLY A 223 1.35 -5.82 7.75
N THR A 224 2.00 -5.35 8.82
CA THR A 224 1.35 -4.58 9.90
C THR A 224 0.83 -3.25 9.38
N ALA A 225 1.58 -2.55 8.52
CA ALA A 225 1.16 -1.30 7.90
C ALA A 225 -0.04 -1.50 6.95
N TRP A 226 -0.05 -2.56 6.13
CA TRP A 226 -1.20 -2.91 5.29
C TRP A 226 -2.45 -3.23 6.09
N ALA A 227 -2.31 -3.86 7.26
CA ALA A 227 -3.42 -4.12 8.15
C ALA A 227 -4.01 -2.82 8.74
N ILE A 228 -3.17 -1.87 9.16
CA ILE A 228 -3.62 -0.55 9.64
C ILE A 228 -4.43 0.16 8.55
N TYR A 229 -3.82 0.33 7.37
CA TYR A 229 -4.44 1.13 6.33
C TYR A 229 -5.63 0.42 5.68
N GLY A 230 -5.49 -0.86 5.35
CA GLY A 230 -6.52 -1.64 4.67
C GLY A 230 -7.77 -1.88 5.51
N MET A 231 -7.64 -2.07 6.83
CA MET A 231 -8.83 -2.13 7.71
C MET A 231 -9.49 -0.76 7.89
N SER A 232 -8.70 0.31 8.02
CA SER A 232 -9.25 1.68 8.07
C SER A 232 -9.97 2.06 6.77
N LEU A 233 -9.46 1.63 5.61
CA LEU A 233 -10.14 1.76 4.31
C LEU A 233 -11.42 0.92 4.28
N SER A 234 -11.38 -0.32 4.75
CA SER A 234 -12.59 -1.17 4.84
C SER A 234 -13.66 -0.53 5.74
N TYR A 235 -13.29 0.08 6.86
CA TYR A 235 -14.21 0.87 7.68
C TYR A 235 -14.77 2.08 6.92
N HIS A 236 -13.93 2.86 6.22
CA HIS A 236 -14.36 3.99 5.40
C HIS A 236 -15.45 3.59 4.38
N TYR A 237 -15.32 2.41 3.79
CA TYR A 237 -16.27 1.91 2.79
C TYR A 237 -17.54 1.31 3.38
N THR A 238 -17.47 0.71 4.57
CA THR A 238 -18.55 -0.14 5.11
C THR A 238 -19.24 0.41 6.34
N GLY A 239 -18.58 1.26 7.12
CA GLY A 239 -19.00 1.70 8.45
C GLY A 239 -18.97 0.58 9.52
N LYS A 240 -18.39 -0.59 9.23
CA LYS A 240 -18.38 -1.72 10.17
C LYS A 240 -17.32 -1.52 11.26
N GLN A 241 -17.78 -1.24 12.49
CA GLN A 241 -16.93 -0.85 13.63
C GLN A 241 -15.78 -1.84 13.92
N GLU A 242 -16.00 -3.14 13.73
CA GLU A 242 -14.96 -4.18 13.90
C GLU A 242 -13.69 -3.90 13.08
N TYR A 243 -13.82 -3.29 11.89
CA TYR A 243 -12.66 -2.95 11.06
C TYR A 243 -11.89 -1.76 11.63
N LEU A 244 -12.58 -0.73 12.16
CA LEU A 244 -11.90 0.39 12.81
C LEU A 244 -11.18 -0.07 14.08
N ASP A 245 -11.83 -0.92 14.88
CA ASP A 245 -11.23 -1.45 16.11
C ASP A 245 -9.97 -2.28 15.81
N ALA A 246 -10.01 -3.11 14.76
CA ALA A 246 -8.85 -3.85 14.29
C ALA A 246 -7.72 -2.95 13.77
N ALA A 247 -8.05 -1.91 12.98
CA ALA A 247 -7.08 -0.92 12.52
C ALA A 247 -6.38 -0.22 13.70
N LYS A 248 -7.16 0.18 14.72
CA LYS A 248 -6.66 0.80 15.95
C LYS A 248 -5.79 -0.16 16.77
N GLN A 249 -6.19 -1.43 16.92
CA GLN A 249 -5.42 -2.43 17.65
C GLN A 249 -4.04 -2.63 17.02
N THR A 250 -3.98 -2.78 15.70
CA THR A 250 -2.71 -2.90 14.97
C THR A 250 -1.92 -1.61 14.98
N ALA A 251 -2.58 -0.45 14.90
CA ALA A 251 -1.91 0.84 15.05
C ALA A 251 -1.22 0.97 16.40
N HIS A 252 -1.88 0.60 17.50
CA HIS A 252 -1.25 0.62 18.83
C HIS A 252 -0.04 -0.31 18.93
N PHE A 253 -0.13 -1.51 18.35
CA PHE A 253 1.01 -2.43 18.27
C PHE A 253 2.17 -1.79 17.50
N PHE A 254 1.91 -1.25 16.30
CA PHE A 254 2.93 -0.61 15.47
C PHE A 254 3.58 0.57 16.19
N MET A 255 2.78 1.47 16.75
CA MET A 255 3.22 2.66 17.47
C MET A 255 4.09 2.33 18.70
N ALA A 256 3.72 1.28 19.44
CA ALA A 256 4.46 0.85 20.62
C ALA A 256 5.83 0.24 20.29
N ASN A 257 6.01 -0.30 19.08
CA ASN A 257 7.24 -0.92 18.62
C ASN A 257 8.09 0.01 17.73
N LEU A 258 7.71 1.27 17.58
CA LEU A 258 8.52 2.24 16.85
C LEU A 258 9.82 2.56 17.60
N PRO A 259 10.97 2.60 16.90
CA PRO A 259 12.23 3.08 17.46
C PRO A 259 12.20 4.60 17.71
N GLU A 260 13.28 5.11 18.30
CA GLU A 260 13.40 6.53 18.69
C GLU A 260 13.22 7.51 17.52
N ASP A 261 13.70 7.15 16.33
CA ASP A 261 13.54 7.94 15.10
C ASP A 261 12.21 7.68 14.38
N HIS A 262 11.29 6.92 14.96
CA HIS A 262 9.94 6.68 14.45
C HIS A 262 9.84 5.96 13.09
N VAL A 263 10.91 5.39 12.54
CA VAL A 263 10.87 4.59 11.30
C VAL A 263 11.06 3.12 11.62
N PRO A 264 10.10 2.23 11.30
CA PRO A 264 10.12 0.87 11.82
C PRO A 264 11.32 0.06 11.29
N TYR A 265 11.74 -0.91 12.08
CA TYR A 265 12.53 -2.04 11.55
C TYR A 265 11.68 -2.84 10.56
N TRP A 266 12.32 -3.65 9.72
CA TRP A 266 11.63 -4.50 8.74
C TRP A 266 10.69 -5.53 9.42
N ASP A 267 11.02 -5.97 10.63
CA ASP A 267 10.21 -6.88 11.44
C ASP A 267 10.30 -6.46 12.92
N PHE A 268 9.16 -6.29 13.58
CA PHE A 268 9.10 -5.87 14.98
C PHE A 268 9.54 -6.95 15.96
N ARG A 269 9.65 -8.20 15.52
CA ARG A 269 10.05 -9.35 16.34
C ARG A 269 11.32 -10.03 15.82
N SER A 270 12.11 -9.35 14.97
CA SER A 270 13.45 -9.86 14.64
C SER A 270 14.30 -9.95 15.92
N PRO A 271 14.95 -11.09 16.20
CA PRO A 271 15.67 -11.30 17.45
C PRO A 271 16.95 -10.44 17.52
N GLU A 272 17.44 -10.27 18.76
CA GLU A 272 18.74 -9.66 19.00
C GLU A 272 19.84 -10.39 18.22
N GLY A 273 20.71 -9.63 17.56
CA GLY A 273 21.79 -10.16 16.70
C GLY A 273 21.44 -10.24 15.21
N ILE A 274 20.19 -10.05 14.81
CA ILE A 274 19.83 -9.77 13.41
C ILE A 274 20.08 -8.29 13.11
N PRO A 275 20.68 -7.94 11.95
CA PRO A 275 20.87 -6.55 11.56
C PRO A 275 19.58 -5.73 11.68
N SER A 276 19.68 -4.58 12.33
CA SER A 276 18.60 -3.65 12.58
C SER A 276 18.21 -2.88 11.31
N ILE A 277 17.72 -3.62 10.32
CA ILE A 277 17.36 -3.10 9.00
C ILE A 277 15.99 -2.42 9.07
N ARG A 278 15.89 -1.26 8.45
CA ARG A 278 14.68 -0.45 8.38
C ARG A 278 13.74 -0.92 7.29
N ASP A 279 12.48 -0.51 7.41
CA ASP A 279 11.58 -0.49 6.27
C ASP A 279 10.82 0.84 6.23
N SER A 280 11.40 1.81 5.53
CA SER A 280 10.79 3.13 5.33
C SER A 280 9.43 3.06 4.63
N SER A 281 9.22 2.05 3.77
CA SER A 281 7.95 1.84 3.07
C SER A 281 6.82 1.44 4.02
N ALA A 282 7.11 0.64 5.05
CA ALA A 282 6.16 0.31 6.11
C ALA A 282 5.79 1.56 6.92
N GLY A 283 6.77 2.40 7.25
CA GLY A 283 6.56 3.68 7.92
C GLY A 283 5.63 4.60 7.13
N ALA A 284 5.92 4.79 5.84
CA ALA A 284 5.14 5.65 4.95
C ALA A 284 3.68 5.18 4.82
N CYS A 285 3.47 3.87 4.61
CA CYS A 285 2.13 3.29 4.57
C CYS A 285 1.38 3.47 5.90
N ALA A 286 2.02 3.11 7.01
CA ALA A 286 1.39 3.18 8.32
C ALA A 286 0.98 4.62 8.65
N ALA A 287 1.79 5.62 8.28
CA ALA A 287 1.43 7.03 8.44
C ALA A 287 0.14 7.39 7.68
N CYS A 288 -0.04 6.92 6.44
CA CYS A 288 -1.28 7.13 5.68
C CYS A 288 -2.50 6.50 6.37
N GLY A 289 -2.34 5.26 6.87
CA GLY A 289 -3.39 4.58 7.62
C GLY A 289 -3.73 5.29 8.95
N LEU A 290 -2.73 5.75 9.69
CA LEU A 290 -2.89 6.51 10.93
C LEU A 290 -3.62 7.85 10.68
N LEU A 291 -3.31 8.56 9.59
CA LEU A 291 -4.04 9.77 9.21
C LEU A 291 -5.51 9.46 8.90
N LEU A 292 -5.80 8.35 8.20
CA LEU A 292 -7.17 7.95 7.93
C LEU A 292 -7.93 7.55 9.22
N ILE A 293 -7.29 6.86 10.16
CA ILE A 293 -7.88 6.59 11.48
C ILE A 293 -8.16 7.90 12.22
N ALA A 294 -7.24 8.87 12.18
CA ALA A 294 -7.43 10.18 12.81
C ALA A 294 -8.64 10.94 12.23
N ASP A 295 -8.95 10.76 10.95
CA ASP A 295 -10.14 11.35 10.30
C ASP A 295 -11.44 10.60 10.68
N GLN A 296 -11.34 9.40 11.25
CA GLN A 296 -12.46 8.51 11.59
C GLN A 296 -12.83 8.51 13.08
N VAL A 297 -11.99 9.10 13.93
CA VAL A 297 -12.19 9.22 15.38
C VAL A 297 -12.18 10.69 15.82
N ASN A 298 -12.49 10.97 17.08
CA ASN A 298 -12.71 12.34 17.55
C ASN A 298 -11.79 12.74 18.71
N GLY A 299 -11.61 14.05 18.88
CA GLY A 299 -10.99 14.65 20.07
C GLY A 299 -9.56 14.17 20.32
N LEU A 300 -9.26 13.86 21.59
CA LEU A 300 -7.93 13.46 22.02
C LEU A 300 -7.43 12.16 21.38
N GLU A 301 -8.34 11.31 20.90
CA GLU A 301 -7.97 10.07 20.23
C GLU A 301 -7.38 10.34 18.84
N ALA A 302 -7.99 11.25 18.06
CA ALA A 302 -7.51 11.61 16.73
C ALA A 302 -6.09 12.18 16.78
N ASP A 303 -5.79 12.97 17.81
CA ASP A 303 -4.48 13.57 18.06
C ASP A 303 -3.37 12.52 18.22
N ILE A 304 -3.65 11.37 18.83
CA ILE A 304 -2.66 10.29 19.05
C ILE A 304 -2.18 9.75 17.71
N TYR A 305 -3.11 9.44 16.81
CA TYR A 305 -2.79 8.89 15.49
C TYR A 305 -2.16 9.95 14.58
N ARG A 306 -2.72 11.16 14.54
CA ARG A 306 -2.21 12.26 13.68
C ARG A 306 -0.77 12.65 14.06
N LYS A 307 -0.48 12.82 15.35
CA LYS A 307 0.89 13.18 15.81
C LYS A 307 1.89 12.05 15.55
N CYS A 308 1.46 10.79 15.63
CA CYS A 308 2.35 9.68 15.28
C CYS A 308 2.65 9.66 13.79
N ALA A 309 1.62 9.77 12.93
CA ALA A 309 1.81 9.85 11.49
C ALA A 309 2.73 11.01 11.08
N GLU A 310 2.53 12.19 11.67
CA GLU A 310 3.36 13.37 11.42
C GLU A 310 4.83 13.13 11.79
N ARG A 311 5.10 12.49 12.94
CA ARG A 311 6.47 12.14 13.35
C ARG A 311 7.14 11.13 12.42
N ILE A 312 6.40 10.13 11.94
CA ILE A 312 6.91 9.15 10.98
C ILE A 312 7.28 9.87 9.68
N LEU A 313 6.36 10.64 9.09
CA LEU A 313 6.58 11.34 7.83
C LEU A 313 7.68 12.41 7.94
N TYR A 314 7.74 13.13 9.06
CA TYR A 314 8.81 14.09 9.31
C TYR A 314 10.17 13.40 9.42
N SER A 315 10.27 12.26 10.11
CA SER A 315 11.51 11.49 10.16
C SER A 315 11.92 10.94 8.80
N LEU A 316 10.96 10.42 8.02
CA LEU A 316 11.21 9.97 6.65
C LEU A 316 11.73 11.13 5.78
N TYR A 317 11.15 12.32 5.90
CA TYR A 317 11.60 13.50 5.21
C TYR A 317 13.02 13.92 5.62
N THR A 318 13.31 14.04 6.92
CA THR A 318 14.58 14.61 7.40
C THR A 318 15.74 13.64 7.41
N ASN A 319 15.49 12.36 7.70
CA ASN A 319 16.54 11.37 7.96
C ASN A 319 16.69 10.34 6.83
N TYR A 320 15.63 10.12 6.05
CA TYR A 320 15.59 9.07 5.01
C TYR A 320 15.45 9.66 3.61
N GLY A 321 15.14 10.95 3.47
CA GLY A 321 14.93 11.58 2.18
C GLY A 321 16.21 11.76 1.39
N ALA A 322 16.21 11.34 0.12
CA ALA A 322 17.35 11.45 -0.78
C ALA A 322 17.33 12.74 -1.61
N TRP A 323 17.00 13.86 -0.99
CA TRP A 323 16.69 15.12 -1.66
C TRP A 323 17.88 15.76 -2.38
N GLU A 324 19.01 15.83 -1.68
CA GLU A 324 20.27 16.40 -2.19
C GLU A 324 21.00 15.48 -3.18
N SER A 325 20.57 14.22 -3.27
CA SER A 325 21.21 13.25 -4.15
C SER A 325 20.86 13.53 -5.60
N LYS A 326 21.91 13.67 -6.42
CA LYS A 326 21.79 13.86 -7.88
C LYS A 326 21.63 12.53 -8.62
N THR A 327 22.03 11.42 -8.01
CA THR A 327 22.05 10.09 -8.63
C THR A 327 20.98 9.16 -8.09
N GLU A 328 20.44 9.43 -6.90
CA GLU A 328 19.35 8.62 -6.33
C GLU A 328 18.00 9.06 -6.86
N GLU A 329 17.25 8.11 -7.41
CA GLU A 329 15.92 8.32 -7.95
C GLU A 329 14.80 8.16 -6.93
N GLY A 330 14.95 7.29 -5.93
CA GLY A 330 13.93 7.11 -4.90
C GLY A 330 13.80 8.31 -3.97
N LEU A 331 12.59 8.64 -3.53
CA LEU A 331 12.32 9.75 -2.61
C LEU A 331 12.88 9.44 -1.22
N ILE A 332 12.55 8.25 -0.68
CA ILE A 332 12.96 7.81 0.66
C ILE A 332 13.81 6.53 0.61
N LEU A 333 14.91 6.53 1.36
CA LEU A 333 15.88 5.44 1.45
C LEU A 333 15.43 4.34 2.44
N HIS A 334 16.20 3.23 2.48
CA HIS A 334 16.12 2.20 3.53
C HIS A 334 14.77 1.45 3.63
N GLY A 335 14.19 1.13 2.48
CA GLY A 335 13.07 0.20 2.38
C GLY A 335 13.55 -1.26 2.28
N THR A 336 12.72 -2.21 2.68
CA THR A 336 13.10 -3.64 2.66
C THR A 336 12.00 -4.51 2.07
N SER A 337 12.18 -4.97 0.82
CA SER A 337 11.16 -5.76 0.11
C SER A 337 11.04 -7.18 0.65
N HIS A 338 12.08 -8.01 0.49
CA HIS A 338 12.01 -9.42 0.88
C HIS A 338 13.32 -9.86 1.53
N TYR A 339 13.42 -9.67 2.84
CA TYR A 339 14.63 -9.97 3.61
C TYR A 339 14.98 -11.47 3.64
N PRO A 340 14.06 -12.42 3.95
CA PRO A 340 14.36 -13.85 3.88
C PRO A 340 14.88 -14.32 2.50
N GLY A 341 14.40 -13.69 1.43
CA GLY A 341 14.86 -13.95 0.07
C GLY A 341 16.07 -13.13 -0.39
N ASN A 342 16.66 -12.31 0.49
CA ASN A 342 17.78 -11.41 0.19
C ASN A 342 17.55 -10.55 -1.07
N SER A 343 16.34 -10.03 -1.24
CA SER A 343 15.94 -9.26 -2.42
C SER A 343 15.44 -7.88 -2.02
N ASN A 344 16.05 -6.85 -2.64
CA ASN A 344 15.75 -5.42 -2.43
C ASN A 344 15.69 -5.07 -0.93
N VAL A 345 16.78 -5.38 -0.23
CA VAL A 345 16.99 -5.09 1.19
C VAL A 345 17.77 -3.79 1.31
N ASP A 346 17.30 -2.88 2.16
CA ASP A 346 17.93 -1.57 2.41
C ASP A 346 18.06 -0.69 1.15
N VAL A 347 16.97 -0.57 0.39
CA VAL A 347 16.90 0.18 -0.87
C VAL A 347 15.61 1.03 -0.95
N PRO A 348 15.59 2.12 -1.73
CA PRO A 348 14.35 2.82 -2.04
C PRO A 348 13.37 1.95 -2.82
N LEU A 349 12.08 2.07 -2.51
CA LEU A 349 11.01 1.26 -3.08
C LEU A 349 9.88 2.16 -3.57
N ILE A 350 9.39 1.92 -4.79
CA ILE A 350 8.41 2.80 -5.44
C ILE A 350 7.11 2.95 -4.64
N TYR A 351 6.69 1.89 -3.94
CA TYR A 351 5.50 1.94 -3.10
C TYR A 351 5.75 2.75 -1.83
N GLY A 352 6.96 2.70 -1.26
CA GLY A 352 7.36 3.58 -0.17
C GLY A 352 7.27 5.05 -0.57
N ASP A 353 7.77 5.39 -1.75
CA ASP A 353 7.69 6.73 -2.33
C ASP A 353 6.25 7.18 -2.55
N TYR A 354 5.39 6.30 -3.09
CA TYR A 354 3.96 6.60 -3.27
C TYR A 354 3.30 6.93 -1.93
N TYR A 355 3.45 6.08 -0.90
CA TYR A 355 2.82 6.33 0.40
C TYR A 355 3.43 7.54 1.11
N PHE A 356 4.72 7.81 0.92
CA PHE A 356 5.33 9.02 1.46
C PHE A 356 4.68 10.26 0.85
N ALA A 357 4.60 10.32 -0.48
CA ALA A 357 3.96 11.44 -1.18
C ALA A 357 2.47 11.56 -0.84
N GLU A 358 1.73 10.45 -0.74
CA GLU A 358 0.34 10.44 -0.28
C GLU A 358 0.23 11.03 1.13
N GLY A 359 1.06 10.59 2.07
CA GLY A 359 1.08 11.09 3.44
C GLY A 359 1.37 12.59 3.54
N ILE A 360 2.38 13.09 2.80
CA ILE A 360 2.68 14.53 2.74
C ILE A 360 1.50 15.31 2.14
N SER A 361 0.92 14.82 1.03
CA SER A 361 -0.27 15.39 0.43
C SER A 361 -1.44 15.48 1.42
N LEU A 362 -1.67 14.44 2.24
CA LEU A 362 -2.71 14.46 3.26
C LEU A 362 -2.42 15.50 4.37
N LEU A 363 -1.16 15.66 4.77
CA LEU A 363 -0.76 16.70 5.74
C LEU A 363 -0.90 18.13 5.18
N MET A 364 -0.80 18.32 3.87
CA MET A 364 -1.15 19.59 3.22
C MET A 364 -2.64 19.91 3.24
N GLY A 365 -3.49 18.95 3.66
CA GLY A 365 -4.93 19.13 3.77
C GLY A 365 -5.75 18.53 2.62
N HIS A 366 -5.12 17.89 1.64
CA HIS A 366 -5.85 17.14 0.62
C HIS A 366 -6.62 15.98 1.25
N GLN A 367 -7.90 15.83 0.90
CA GLN A 367 -8.77 14.80 1.47
C GLN A 367 -8.92 13.57 0.55
N ASP A 368 -8.71 13.76 -0.75
CA ASP A 368 -8.92 12.74 -1.77
C ASP A 368 -7.79 11.71 -1.76
N ARG A 369 -8.15 10.47 -1.42
CA ARG A 369 -7.32 9.27 -1.54
C ARG A 369 -7.70 8.52 -2.81
N PHE A 370 -6.74 7.94 -3.53
CA PHE A 370 -7.07 7.14 -4.73
C PHE A 370 -7.75 5.82 -4.42
N TRP A 371 -7.57 5.30 -3.19
CA TRP A 371 -8.23 4.12 -2.64
C TRP A 371 -9.76 4.21 -2.62
#